data_AF-A0A3D6CL01-F1
#
_entry.id   AF-A0A3D6CL01-F1
#
_cell.length_a   1.000
_cell.length_b   1.000
_cell.length_c   1.000
_cell.angle_alpha   90.00
_cell.angle_beta   90.00
_cell.angle_gamma   90.00
#
_symmetry.space_group_name_H-M   'P 1'
#
loop_
_entity.id
_entity.type
_entity.pdbx_description
1 polymer ?
#
loop_
_entity_poly.entity_id
_entity_poly.type
_entity_poly.pdbx_seq_one_letter_code
_entity_poly.pdbx_strand_id
1 'polypeptide(L)' 'MQDINIKITDRNGVTHAVVAPTDMAMNLMEIVRSYELAEEGT' A
#
# COMPACT_ATOMS: atom_id res chain seq x y z
N MET A 1 -16.15 -2.81 8.94
CA MET A 1 -14.91 -2.81 8.15
C MET A 1 -15.12 -3.65 6.91
N GLN A 2 -15.01 -3.03 5.74
CA GLN A 2 -14.78 -3.75 4.49
C GLN A 2 -13.33 -3.49 4.13
N ASP A 3 -12.58 -4.56 3.88
CA ASP A 3 -11.20 -4.47 3.48
C ASP A 3 -11.10 -4.74 1.98
N ILE A 4 -10.20 -4.04 1.30
CA ILE A 4 -9.87 -4.30 -0.10
C ILE A 4 -8.46 -4.86 -0.21
N ASN A 5 -8.32 -5.82 -1.12
CA ASN A 5 -7.02 -6.38 -1.49
C ASN A 5 -6.43 -5.54 -2.63
N ILE A 6 -5.25 -4.97 -2.42
CA ILE A 6 -4.52 -4.19 -3.41
C ILE A 6 -3.24 -4.93 -3.76
N LYS A 7 -2.88 -4.98 -5.04
CA LYS A 7 -1.58 -5.49 -5.51
C LYS A 7 -0.73 -4.31 -5.94
N ILE A 8 0.45 -4.16 -5.35
CA ILE A 8 1.39 -3.08 -5.62
C ILE A 8 2.66 -3.70 -6.18
N THR A 9 3.03 -3.35 -7.40
CA THR A 9 4.33 -3.73 -7.96
C THR A 9 5.32 -2.61 -7.71
N ASP A 10 6.41 -2.92 -7.01
CA ASP A 10 7.46 -1.96 -6.70
C ASP A 10 8.43 -1.73 -7.87
N ARG A 11 9.43 -0.86 -7.66
CA ARG A 11 10.44 -0.51 -8.67
C ARG A 11 11.40 -1.66 -9.02
N ASN A 12 11.47 -2.68 -8.16
CA ASN A 12 12.27 -3.90 -8.39
C ASN A 12 11.45 -4.98 -9.12
N GLY A 13 10.18 -4.70 -9.44
CA GLY A 13 9.27 -5.64 -10.09
C GLY A 13 8.63 -6.65 -9.11
N VAL A 14 8.81 -6.49 -7.80
CA VAL A 14 8.21 -7.37 -6.80
C VAL A 14 6.77 -6.94 -6.55
N THR A 15 5.85 -7.91 -6.57
CA THR A 15 4.42 -7.65 -6.33
C THR A 15 4.05 -7.96 -4.89
N HIS A 16 3.54 -6.96 -4.20
CA HIS A 16 3.09 -7.01 -2.80
C HIS A 16 1.57 -7.05 -2.76
N ALA A 17 1.00 -7.96 -1.99
CA ALA A 17 -0.43 -8.01 -1.73
C ALA A 17 -0.70 -7.37 -0.38
N VAL A 18 -1.43 -6.25 -0.38
CA VAL A 18 -1.74 -5.48 0.82
C VAL A 18 -3.25 -5.43 1.06
N VAL A 19 -3.62 -5.42 2.33
CA VAL A 19 -5.02 -5.31 2.77
C VAL A 19 -5.21 -3.90 3.32
N ALA A 20 -6.17 -3.17 2.77
CA ALA A 20 -6.43 -1.80 3.18
C ALA A 20 -7.90 -1.62 3.58
N PRO A 21 -8.18 -0.94 4.71
CA PRO A 21 -9.54 -0.66 5.14
C PRO A 21 -10.17 0.44 4.29
N THR A 22 -11.43 0.27 3.88
CA THR A 22 -12.13 1.29 3.06
C THR A 22 -12.70 2.45 3.88
N ASP A 23 -12.80 2.30 5.20
CA ASP A 23 -13.47 3.25 6.10
C ASP A 23 -12.52 4.28 6.72
N MET A 24 -11.21 4.10 6.61
CA MET A 24 -10.20 5.02 7.16
C MET A 24 -9.80 6.15 6.21
N ALA A 25 -10.40 6.23 5.01
CA ALA A 25 -10.07 7.23 3.98
C ALA A 25 -8.55 7.37 3.70
N MET A 26 -7.80 6.27 3.87
CA MET A 26 -6.35 6.26 3.67
C MET A 26 -6.01 6.47 2.20
N ASN A 27 -5.00 7.30 1.94
CA ASN A 27 -4.48 7.43 0.58
C ASN A 27 -3.50 6.30 0.24
N LEU A 28 -3.27 6.06 -1.06
CA LEU A 28 -2.37 4.99 -1.52
C LEU A 28 -0.93 5.17 -1.02
N MET A 29 -0.46 6.41 -0.83
CA MET A 29 0.90 6.67 -0.35
C MET A 29 1.07 6.34 1.15
N GLU A 30 0.03 6.53 1.95
CA GLU A 30 -0.02 6.07 3.34
C GLU A 30 0.00 4.55 3.42
N ILE A 31 -0.71 3.86 2.53
CA ILE A 31 -0.66 2.40 2.45
C ILE A 31 0.76 1.95 2.09
N VAL A 32 1.35 2.50 1.03
CA VAL A 32 2.74 2.20 0.62
C VAL A 32 3.74 2.40 1.77
N ARG A 33 3.58 3.47 2.57
CA ARG A 33 4.41 3.74 3.76
C ARG A 33 4.15 2.78 4.92
N SER A 34 2.89 2.50 5.23
CA SER A 34 2.52 1.59 6.33
C SER A 34 3.03 0.16 6.13
N TYR A 35 3.22 -0.23 4.86
CA TYR A 35 3.78 -1.51 4.46
C TYR A 35 5.27 -1.42 4.08
N GLU A 36 5.93 -0.27 4.32
CA GLU A 36 7.36 -0.04 4.08
C GLU A 36 7.82 -0.40 2.64
N LEU A 37 6.92 -0.28 1.66
CA LEU A 37 7.18 -0.72 0.28
C LEU A 37 8.09 0.22 -0.50
N ALA A 38 8.28 1.44 0.00
CA ALA A 38 9.21 2.42 -0.55
C ALA A 38 9.67 3.38 0.55
N GLU A 39 10.94 3.78 0.50
CA GLU A 39 11.50 4.80 1.39
C GLU A 39 10.87 6.17 1.14
N GLU A 40 10.86 7.01 2.18
CA GLU A 40 10.25 8.33 2.14
C GLU A 40 11.15 9.31 1.37
N GLY A 41 11.02 9.28 0.04
CA GLY A 41 11.53 10.31 -0.88
C GLY A 41 13.05 10.40 -1.06
N THR A 42 13.43 10.81 -2.27
CA THR A 42 14.53 11.75 -2.54
C THR A 42 13.95 12.88 -3.38
#